data_AF-A0A353RKZ4-F1
#
_entry.id   AF-A0A353RKZ4-F1
#
_cell.length_a   1.000
_cell.length_b   1.000
_cell.length_c   1.000
_cell.angle_alpha   90.00
_cell.angle_beta   90.00
_cell.angle_gamma   90.00
#
_symmetry.space_group_name_H-M   'P 1'
#
loop_
_entity.id
_entity.type
_entity.pdbx_description
1 polymer ?
#
loop_
_entity_poly.entity_id
_entity_poly.type
_entity_poly.pdbx_seq_one_letter_code
_entity_poly.pdbx_strand_id
1 'polypeptide(L)'
;GQIPNNLAMKLHRQQVPILGTSPLSIDRAENRHKFSAMLDELGIDQPRWKELTSFDEIDSFVEKVGFPVLIRPSYVLSGAAMNVCYDREQMHVFLK
;
A
#
# COMPACT_ATOMS: atom_id res chain seq x y z
N GLY A 1 7.19 -0.34 15.38
CA GLY A 1 6.21 0.68 14.93
C GLY A 1 6.72 1.41 13.70
N GLN A 2 5.98 2.35 13.12
CA GLN A 2 6.37 2.94 11.81
C GLN A 2 7.68 3.73 11.87
N ILE A 3 7.94 4.42 12.99
CA ILE A 3 9.13 5.25 13.14
C ILE A 3 10.42 4.43 12.89
N PRO A 4 10.68 3.30 13.61
CA PRO A 4 11.86 2.50 13.32
C PRO A 4 11.83 1.83 11.93
N ASN A 5 10.67 1.40 11.42
CA ASN A 5 10.57 0.82 10.06
C ASN A 5 10.99 1.83 8.98
N ASN A 6 10.56 3.09 9.10
CA ASN A 6 10.92 4.17 8.18
C ASN A 6 12.42 4.54 8.25
N LEU A 7 13.08 4.30 9.39
CA LEU A 7 14.51 4.56 9.58
C LEU A 7 15.38 3.40 9.09
N ALA A 8 14.87 2.16 9.08
CA ALA A 8 15.64 0.96 8.79
C ALA A 8 16.42 1.05 7.47
N MET A 9 15.75 1.47 6.38
CA MET A 9 16.41 1.62 5.07
C MET A 9 17.45 2.75 5.04
N LYS A 10 17.22 3.84 5.77
CA LYS A 10 18.17 4.96 5.86
C LYS A 10 19.44 4.53 6.60
N LEU A 11 19.28 3.86 7.73
CA LEU A 11 20.37 3.30 8.53
C LEU A 11 21.14 2.23 7.75
N HIS A 12 20.43 1.35 7.03
CA HIS A 12 21.05 0.34 6.17
C HIS A 12 21.97 0.96 5.11
N ARG A 13 21.53 2.04 4.45
CA ARG A 13 22.35 2.78 3.47
C ARG A 13 23.58 3.44 4.08
N GLN A 14 23.57 3.70 5.38
CA GLN A 14 24.71 4.21 6.14
C GLN A 14 25.55 3.07 6.78
N GLN A 15 25.32 1.82 6.36
CA GLN A 15 26.05 0.64 6.83
C GLN A 15 25.93 0.38 8.34
N VAL A 16 24.87 0.90 8.97
CA VAL A 16 24.58 0.60 10.38
C VAL A 16 24.13 -0.86 10.49
N PRO A 17 24.72 -1.67 11.40
CA PRO A 17 24.31 -3.05 11.59
C PRO A 17 22.90 -3.11 12.18
N ILE A 18 21.97 -3.71 11.44
CA ILE A 18 20.59 -3.96 11.87
C ILE A 18 20.44 -5.44 12.17
N LEU A 19 20.01 -5.76 13.39
CA LEU A 19 19.78 -7.13 13.84
C LEU A 19 18.32 -7.55 13.57
N GLY A 20 18.11 -8.82 13.24
CA GLY A 20 16.79 -9.39 12.96
C GLY A 20 16.39 -9.28 11.48
N THR A 21 15.12 -8.96 11.21
CA THR A 21 14.60 -8.86 9.84
C THR A 21 15.35 -7.81 9.04
N SER A 22 15.81 -8.18 7.84
CA SER A 22 16.62 -7.28 7.02
C SER A 22 15.84 -6.02 6.62
N PRO A 23 16.50 -4.84 6.52
CA PRO A 23 15.88 -3.61 6.03
C PRO A 23 15.24 -3.76 4.65
N LEU A 24 15.84 -4.56 3.77
CA LEU A 24 15.30 -4.88 2.44
C LEU A 24 14.01 -5.70 2.53
N SER A 25 13.91 -6.62 3.50
CA SER A 25 12.69 -7.39 3.74
C SER A 25 11.58 -6.50 4.31
N ILE A 26 11.91 -5.56 5.21
CA ILE A 26 10.97 -4.57 5.73
C ILE A 26 10.43 -3.71 4.57
N ASP A 27 11.31 -3.16 3.74
CA ASP A 27 10.93 -2.36 2.56
C ASP A 27 10.10 -3.15 1.54
N ARG A 28 10.41 -4.43 1.32
CA ARG A 28 9.60 -5.32 0.47
C ARG A 28 8.17 -5.50 1.00
N ALA A 29 8.00 -5.57 2.32
CA ALA A 29 6.69 -5.74 2.95
C ALA A 29 5.89 -4.43 3.05
N GLU A 30 6.55 -3.30 3.29
CA GLU A 30 5.89 -2.00 3.46
C GLU A 30 5.52 -1.35 2.11
N ASN A 31 6.31 -1.59 1.05
CA ASN A 31 6.04 -1.06 -0.28
C ASN A 31 5.05 -1.95 -1.04
N ARG A 32 3.88 -1.39 -1.42
CA ARG A 32 2.80 -2.14 -2.08
C ARG A 32 3.21 -2.80 -3.38
N HIS A 33 3.94 -2.09 -4.22
CA HIS A 33 4.42 -2.62 -5.50
C HIS A 33 5.37 -3.80 -5.27
N LYS A 34 6.32 -3.68 -4.34
CA LYS A 34 7.26 -4.76 -4.03
C LYS A 34 6.57 -5.95 -3.38
N PHE A 35 5.59 -5.68 -2.52
CA PHE A 35 4.81 -6.72 -1.86
C PHE A 35 3.96 -7.50 -2.87
N SER A 36 3.24 -6.79 -3.75
CA SER A 36 2.47 -7.43 -4.82
C SER A 36 3.35 -8.23 -5.75
N ALA A 37 4.47 -7.67 -6.23
CA ALA A 37 5.37 -8.40 -7.12
C ALA A 37 5.91 -9.68 -6.46
N MET A 38 6.17 -9.65 -5.16
CA MET A 38 6.56 -10.84 -4.40
C MET A 38 5.42 -11.86 -4.31
N LEU A 39 4.17 -11.43 -4.10
CA LEU A 39 3.03 -12.35 -4.11
C LEU A 39 2.79 -12.96 -5.50
N ASP A 40 2.97 -12.19 -6.57
CA ASP A 40 2.90 -12.66 -7.95
C ASP A 40 3.98 -13.70 -8.24
N GLU A 41 5.22 -13.45 -7.81
CA GLU A 41 6.34 -14.41 -7.92
C GLU A 41 6.05 -15.73 -7.17
N LEU A 42 5.36 -15.64 -6.03
CA LEU A 42 4.99 -16.79 -5.21
C LEU A 42 3.71 -17.49 -5.70
N GLY A 43 3.02 -16.96 -6.72
CA GLY A 43 1.74 -17.50 -7.19
C GLY A 43 0.62 -17.39 -6.15
N ILE A 44 0.67 -16.38 -5.29
CA ILE A 44 -0.36 -16.11 -4.27
C ILE A 44 -1.36 -15.12 -4.84
N ASP A 45 -2.64 -15.52 -4.84
CA ASP A 45 -3.72 -14.69 -5.35
C ASP A 45 -3.86 -13.36 -4.59
N GLN A 46 -4.19 -12.31 -5.36
CA GLN A 46 -4.38 -10.95 -4.85
C GLN A 46 -5.68 -10.37 -5.42
N PRO A 47 -6.41 -9.54 -4.65
CA PRO A 47 -7.51 -8.77 -5.21
C PRO A 47 -6.99 -7.83 -6.29
N ARG A 48 -7.85 -7.50 -7.27
CA ARG A 48 -7.52 -6.45 -8.24
C ARG A 48 -7.23 -5.15 -7.50
N TRP A 49 -6.03 -4.62 -7.69
CA TRP A 49 -5.57 -3.41 -7.02
C TRP A 49 -4.74 -2.57 -7.98
N LYS A 50 -4.63 -1.26 -7.70
CA LYS A 50 -3.75 -0.35 -8.44
C LYS A 50 -3.33 0.81 -7.53
N GLU A 51 -2.09 1.26 -7.64
CA GLU A 51 -1.66 2.55 -7.06
C GLU A 51 -2.10 3.68 -8.00
N LEU A 52 -2.86 4.64 -7.47
CA LEU A 52 -3.54 5.68 -8.23
C LEU A 52 -3.39 7.02 -7.53
N THR A 53 -3.14 8.07 -8.31
CA THR A 53 -2.87 9.42 -7.79
C THR A 53 -3.80 10.50 -8.35
N SER A 54 -4.71 10.14 -9.25
CA SER A 54 -5.64 11.07 -9.88
C SER A 54 -7.08 10.55 -9.82
N PHE A 55 -8.06 11.46 -9.70
CA PHE A 55 -9.48 11.08 -9.66
C PHE A 55 -9.92 10.33 -10.93
N ASP A 56 -9.47 10.78 -12.11
CA ASP A 56 -9.82 10.13 -13.38
C ASP A 56 -9.36 8.67 -13.45
N GLU A 57 -8.14 8.37 -12.97
CA GLU A 57 -7.65 6.99 -12.93
C GLU A 57 -8.36 6.16 -11.87
N ILE A 58 -8.75 6.76 -10.74
CA ILE A 58 -9.54 6.13 -9.69
C ILE A 58 -10.91 5.74 -10.24
N ASP A 59 -11.62 6.66 -10.88
CA ASP A 59 -12.93 6.41 -11.46
C ASP A 59 -12.86 5.31 -12.53
N SER A 60 -11.87 5.37 -13.44
CA SER A 60 -11.68 4.34 -14.47
C SER A 60 -11.34 2.96 -13.89
N PHE A 61 -10.59 2.92 -12.78
CA PHE A 61 -10.28 1.66 -12.10
C PHE A 61 -11.53 1.08 -11.44
N VAL A 62 -12.29 1.90 -10.73
CA VAL A 62 -13.51 1.50 -10.02
C VAL A 62 -14.59 1.02 -10.99
N GLU A 63 -14.73 1.64 -12.16
CA GLU A 63 -15.63 1.15 -13.22
C GLU A 63 -15.30 -0.28 -13.67
N LYS A 64 -14.03 -0.69 -13.59
CA LYS A 64 -13.59 -2.04 -13.98
C LYS A 64 -13.71 -3.07 -12.86
N VAL A 65 -13.57 -2.66 -11.60
CA VAL A 65 -13.57 -3.58 -10.45
C VAL A 65 -14.91 -3.64 -9.72
N GLY A 66 -15.74 -2.60 -9.85
CA GLY A 66 -17.01 -2.46 -9.14
C GLY A 66 -16.86 -2.07 -7.67
N PHE A 67 -17.95 -1.65 -7.06
CA PHE A 67 -18.06 -1.44 -5.61
C PHE A 67 -18.48 -2.73 -4.89
N PRO A 68 -18.14 -2.90 -3.59
CA PRO A 68 -17.38 -1.98 -2.75
C PRO A 68 -15.87 -2.00 -3.02
N VAL A 69 -15.19 -0.87 -2.79
CA VAL A 69 -13.73 -0.75 -2.93
C VAL A 69 -13.07 -0.36 -1.62
N LEU A 70 -11.91 -0.96 -1.34
CA LEU A 70 -11.09 -0.63 -0.18
C LEU A 70 -10.02 0.40 -0.58
N ILE A 71 -10.14 1.62 -0.06
CA ILE A 71 -9.15 2.67 -0.24
C ILE A 71 -8.13 2.57 0.87
N ARG A 72 -6.86 2.41 0.49
CA ARG A 72 -5.75 2.30 1.43
C ARG A 72 -4.60 3.22 1.03
N PRO A 73 -4.47 4.40 1.66
CA PRO A 73 -3.37 5.32 1.43
C PRO A 73 -2.01 4.66 1.72
N SER A 74 -0.97 5.14 1.05
CA SER A 74 0.41 4.71 1.26
C SER A 74 1.00 5.35 2.53
N TYR A 75 1.99 4.70 3.14
CA TYR A 75 2.77 5.18 4.32
C TYR A 75 1.98 5.44 5.62
N VAL A 76 0.79 4.86 5.78
CA VAL A 76 0.01 4.92 7.04
C VAL A 76 0.01 3.57 7.75
N LEU A 77 0.30 3.57 9.06
CA LEU A 77 0.12 2.39 9.92
C LEU A 77 -1.26 2.39 10.60
N SER A 78 -1.70 1.20 10.99
CA SER A 78 -2.88 0.94 11.83
C SER A 78 -4.24 1.26 11.20
N GLY A 79 -4.34 1.33 9.87
CA GLY A 79 -5.62 1.54 9.20
C GLY A 79 -6.25 2.92 9.46
N ALA A 80 -5.48 3.86 10.03
CA ALA A 80 -5.94 5.18 10.46
C ALA A 80 -6.54 6.07 9.34
N ALA A 81 -6.43 5.63 8.09
CA ALA A 81 -7.07 6.24 6.94
C ALA A 81 -7.49 5.17 5.91
N MET A 82 -7.97 4.01 6.36
CA MET A 82 -8.56 3.02 5.46
C MET A 82 -10.06 3.20 5.44
N ASN A 83 -10.67 3.14 4.26
CA ASN A 83 -12.12 3.21 4.13
C ASN A 83 -12.63 2.24 3.08
N VAL A 84 -13.79 1.64 3.36
CA VAL A 84 -14.54 0.82 2.40
C VAL A 84 -15.63 1.71 1.85
N CYS A 85 -15.51 2.06 0.57
CA CYS A 85 -16.50 2.87 -0.11
C CYS A 85 -17.47 1.95 -0.85
N TYR A 86 -18.76 2.13 -0.63
CA TYR A 86 -19.82 1.32 -1.26
C TYR A 86 -20.38 1.97 -2.53
N ASP A 87 -20.09 3.25 -2.74
CA ASP A 87 -20.50 4.01 -3.90
C ASP A 87 -19.48 5.11 -4.23
N ARG A 88 -19.70 5.75 -5.39
CA ARG A 88 -18.82 6.78 -5.92
C ARG A 88 -18.82 8.03 -5.05
N GLU A 89 -19.94 8.38 -4.43
CA GLU A 89 -20.05 9.56 -3.58
C GLU A 89 -19.19 9.40 -2.31
N GLN A 90 -19.32 8.28 -1.60
CA GLN A 90 -18.49 7.94 -0.43
C GLN A 90 -17.00 7.97 -0.77
N MET A 91 -16.63 7.46 -1.95
CA MET A 91 -15.25 7.49 -2.42
C MET A 91 -14.74 8.92 -2.61
N HIS A 92 -15.46 9.78 -3.33
CA HIS A 92 -15.01 11.16 -3.54
C HIS A 92 -14.98 11.97 -2.24
N VAL A 93 -15.93 11.72 -1.31
CA VAL A 93 -15.92 12.37 0.01
C VAL A 93 -14.69 11.95 0.80
N PHE A 94 -14.29 10.68 0.74
CA PHE A 94 -13.13 10.19 1.47
C PHE A 94 -11.78 10.65 0.88
N LEU A 95 -11.71 10.85 -0.44
CA LEU A 95 -10.48 11.23 -1.14
C LEU A 95 -10.24 12.75 -1.22
N LYS A 96 -11.22 13.58 -0.83
CA LYS A 96 -11.08 15.04 -0.70
C LYS A 96 -10.33 15.41 0.58
#